data_AF-A0A7K3PL18-F1
#
_entry.id   AF-A0A7K3PL18-F1
#
_cell.length_a   1.000
_cell.length_b   1.000
_cell.length_c   1.000
_cell.angle_alpha   90.00
_cell.angle_beta   90.00
_cell.angle_gamma   90.00
#
_symmetry.space_group_name_H-M   'P 1'
#
loop_
_entity.id
_entity.type
_entity.pdbx_description
1 polymer ?
#
loop_
_entity_poly.entity_id
_entity_poly.type
_entity_poly.pdbx_seq_one_letter_code
_entity_poly.pdbx_strand_id
1 'polypeptide(L)'
;MRSEPPVSTAHESSPSHNLRRVFGRCRPGRAAAVVSALAVVAGGTVVSVSAAGSAQAAVLPAVDTAYQLVVAKSGKCIDVPGASRDNGVGLQQWNCTSDSPWQQFRLKSAGGDVYTLAGESSGQCIDVPGGSTVSGVQVVQWPCGAGKANQQWRLVPSRAGTWQVVNVRSGLCLSDEYASTSNGTPVIQETCTHNTNKQWTFRPVAGSGGGDDGGRTWSNTADGFASTGGGTTGGAAGATVTVRTYADLVRYAAAPGPYTIKVAGAITVTPYGREIPVTSNKTLIGVGTSGEIVNGGFFLGEGTRNVIIRNLTIRDTRMAEDDPDDKDYDYDGIQMDTADHIWIDHNRIRRMNDGLIDSRKDTSYLTVSWNDLGEVNKAFGIGWTDNVTARMTIHHNWIHDTNQRNPSIDNVALAHLYNNYMQNITSYGNLSRGRSKTVIENSYYDHVANPYYPDTSAASLTQSGSVVVNSSGRQQTNGTTFDPGSYYSYSLDAAKDVPGLLKQYTGPQSNIGR
;
A
#
# COMPACT_ATOMS: atom_id res chain seq x y z
N MET A 1 -23.40 -34.31 59.35
CA MET A 1 -24.61 -33.92 60.08
C MET A 1 -24.44 -32.48 60.56
N ARG A 2 -25.32 -31.59 60.09
CA ARG A 2 -25.73 -30.25 60.59
C ARG A 2 -24.68 -29.23 61.09
N SER A 3 -24.58 -28.11 60.36
CA SER A 3 -24.51 -26.69 60.78
C SER A 3 -24.05 -25.89 59.54
N GLU A 4 -24.64 -24.81 59.03
CA GLU A 4 -25.28 -23.59 59.59
C GLU A 4 -26.18 -22.91 58.51
N PRO A 5 -27.05 -21.94 58.86
CA PRO A 5 -27.84 -21.11 57.93
C PRO A 5 -27.21 -19.71 57.64
N PRO A 6 -27.76 -18.93 56.68
CA PRO A 6 -27.05 -17.80 56.05
C PRO A 6 -27.34 -16.43 56.66
N VAL A 7 -26.39 -15.49 56.47
CA VAL A 7 -26.48 -14.07 56.83
C VAL A 7 -27.09 -13.26 55.68
N SER A 8 -28.15 -12.51 55.99
CA SER A 8 -28.74 -11.42 55.20
C SER A 8 -28.75 -10.17 56.07
N THR A 9 -28.23 -9.05 55.57
CA THR A 9 -28.39 -7.75 56.23
C THR A 9 -28.97 -6.75 55.23
N ALA A 10 -30.20 -6.34 55.55
CA ALA A 10 -30.97 -5.31 54.89
C ALA A 10 -30.66 -3.93 55.49
N HIS A 11 -30.88 -2.92 54.66
CA HIS A 11 -30.96 -1.49 54.95
C HIS A 11 -32.04 -1.13 55.97
N GLU A 12 -31.73 -0.17 56.86
CA GLU A 12 -32.65 0.84 57.44
C GLU A 12 -31.76 1.92 58.11
N SER A 13 -31.76 3.18 57.65
CA SER A 13 -32.69 4.29 57.94
C SER A 13 -32.20 5.25 59.05
N SER A 14 -31.81 6.48 58.65
CA SER A 14 -32.09 7.82 59.24
C SER A 14 -32.02 8.08 60.78
N PRO A 15 -32.10 9.34 61.29
CA PRO A 15 -31.95 10.68 60.69
C PRO A 15 -31.15 11.73 61.54
N SER A 16 -30.90 12.91 60.95
CA SER A 16 -30.90 14.28 61.58
C SER A 16 -29.78 14.64 62.59
N HIS A 17 -29.29 15.87 62.80
CA HIS A 17 -29.82 17.23 62.65
C HIS A 17 -28.69 18.31 62.72
N ASN A 18 -28.97 19.50 62.17
CA ASN A 18 -28.52 20.88 62.50
C ASN A 18 -27.76 21.63 61.39
N LEU A 19 -28.42 22.45 60.55
CA LEU A 19 -29.03 23.79 60.77
C LEU A 19 -28.01 24.94 60.84
N ARG A 20 -28.03 25.80 59.80
CA ARG A 20 -28.35 27.25 59.89
C ARG A 20 -28.30 27.95 58.52
N ARG A 21 -29.47 28.37 58.00
CA ARG A 21 -29.84 29.76 57.63
C ARG A 21 -31.07 29.82 56.69
N VAL A 22 -32.21 30.05 57.33
CA VAL A 22 -33.38 30.91 57.02
C VAL A 22 -33.13 32.03 55.99
N PHE A 23 -34.02 32.50 55.09
CA PHE A 23 -35.36 32.16 54.56
C PHE A 23 -35.59 33.07 53.31
N GLY A 24 -36.41 32.67 52.34
CA GLY A 24 -36.94 33.58 51.30
C GLY A 24 -37.68 32.88 50.14
N ARG A 25 -39.00 32.71 50.29
CA ARG A 25 -40.02 32.16 49.34
C ARG A 25 -40.05 32.93 47.99
N CYS A 26 -40.56 32.49 46.84
CA CYS A 26 -41.55 31.49 46.40
C CYS A 26 -41.33 31.20 44.88
N ARG A 27 -41.67 29.99 44.40
CA ARG A 27 -41.87 29.58 42.98
C ARG A 27 -43.37 29.67 42.62
N PRO A 28 -43.88 29.54 41.36
CA PRO A 28 -43.45 28.64 40.24
C PRO A 28 -43.45 29.30 38.84
N GLY A 29 -42.89 28.73 37.77
CA GLY A 29 -43.49 27.69 36.91
C GLY A 29 -43.16 27.96 35.42
N ARG A 30 -43.09 26.89 34.62
CA ARG A 30 -42.61 26.79 33.21
C ARG A 30 -43.42 27.61 32.19
N ALA A 31 -42.79 28.04 31.09
CA ALA A 31 -43.34 27.97 29.71
C ALA A 31 -42.29 28.30 28.64
N ALA A 32 -42.40 27.60 27.50
CA ALA A 32 -41.61 27.76 26.29
C ALA A 32 -41.96 29.04 25.53
N ALA A 33 -41.03 29.56 24.71
CA ALA A 33 -41.31 30.61 23.73
C ALA A 33 -40.64 30.31 22.38
N VAL A 34 -41.50 30.24 21.37
CA VAL A 34 -41.24 30.29 19.92
C VAL A 34 -40.71 31.67 19.56
N VAL A 35 -39.72 31.77 18.66
CA VAL A 35 -39.39 33.03 17.98
C VAL A 35 -39.38 32.82 16.47
N SER A 36 -40.30 33.54 15.82
CA SER A 36 -40.51 33.63 14.39
C SER A 36 -39.42 34.43 13.69
N ALA A 37 -39.18 34.08 12.42
CA ALA A 37 -38.25 34.73 11.51
C ALA A 37 -38.64 36.17 11.17
N LEU A 38 -37.64 37.06 11.05
CA LEU A 38 -37.72 38.30 10.29
C LEU A 38 -36.56 38.32 9.27
N ALA A 39 -36.91 38.39 7.99
CA ALA A 39 -35.96 38.52 6.90
C ALA A 39 -35.52 39.99 6.75
N VAL A 40 -34.21 40.23 6.80
CA VAL A 40 -33.58 41.49 6.36
C VAL A 40 -32.69 41.13 5.17
N VAL A 41 -33.08 41.59 3.98
CA VAL A 41 -32.24 41.52 2.77
C VAL A 41 -31.25 42.67 2.83
N ALA A 42 -30.00 42.37 3.18
CA ALA A 42 -28.87 43.26 2.97
C ALA A 42 -27.87 42.54 2.05
N GLY A 43 -27.68 43.08 0.85
CA GLY A 43 -26.74 42.57 -0.14
C GLY A 43 -25.30 42.67 0.37
N GLY A 44 -24.79 41.57 0.89
CA GLY A 44 -23.37 41.37 1.16
C GLY A 44 -22.73 40.63 0.00
N THR A 45 -21.79 41.28 -0.68
CA THR A 45 -20.86 40.62 -1.59
C THR A 45 -20.11 39.54 -0.84
N VAL A 46 -20.32 38.28 -1.25
CA VAL A 46 -19.54 37.15 -0.73
C VAL A 46 -18.14 37.27 -1.33
N VAL A 47 -17.19 37.77 -0.55
CA VAL A 47 -15.77 37.63 -0.89
C VAL A 47 -15.41 36.18 -0.63
N SER A 48 -15.36 35.38 -1.70
CA SER A 48 -14.79 34.05 -1.68
C SER A 48 -13.31 34.18 -1.33
N VAL A 49 -12.94 33.91 -0.07
CA VAL A 49 -11.54 33.69 0.28
C VAL A 49 -11.18 32.32 -0.30
N SER A 50 -10.59 32.33 -1.50
CA SER A 50 -9.91 31.17 -2.04
C SER A 50 -8.88 30.75 -1.00
N ALA A 51 -9.07 29.58 -0.39
CA ALA A 51 -8.00 28.95 0.36
C ALA A 51 -6.81 28.83 -0.61
N ALA A 52 -5.76 29.61 -0.37
CA ALA A 52 -4.50 29.41 -1.06
C ALA A 52 -4.09 27.96 -0.79
N GLY A 53 -4.06 27.15 -1.85
CA GLY A 53 -3.62 25.77 -1.76
C GLY A 53 -2.29 25.73 -1.01
N SER A 54 -2.21 24.84 -0.02
CA SER A 54 -0.96 24.50 0.64
C SER A 54 0.06 24.21 -0.45
N ALA A 55 1.16 24.97 -0.50
CA ALA A 55 2.27 24.65 -1.38
C ALA A 55 2.77 23.25 -0.97
N GLN A 56 2.49 22.24 -1.80
CA GLN A 56 3.08 20.91 -1.63
C GLN A 56 4.61 21.10 -1.52
N ALA A 57 5.20 20.63 -0.42
CA ALA A 57 6.65 20.54 -0.35
C ALA A 57 7.13 19.71 -1.55
N ALA A 58 8.09 20.24 -2.32
CA ALA A 58 8.62 19.52 -3.47
C ALA A 58 9.25 18.21 -2.97
N VAL A 59 8.69 17.07 -3.41
CA VAL A 59 9.22 15.75 -3.07
C VAL A 59 10.57 15.60 -3.73
N LEU A 60 11.63 15.43 -2.92
CA LEU A 60 12.99 15.20 -3.41
C LEU A 60 13.02 14.04 -4.41
N PRO A 61 13.77 14.14 -5.52
CA PRO A 61 13.97 13.01 -6.41
C PRO A 61 14.58 11.84 -5.63
N ALA A 62 14.06 10.64 -5.86
CA ALA A 62 14.50 9.43 -5.19
C ALA A 62 15.95 9.10 -5.55
N VAL A 63 16.74 8.70 -4.55
CA VAL A 63 18.08 8.18 -4.77
C VAL A 63 18.02 6.83 -5.50
N ASP A 64 19.14 6.47 -6.13
CA ASP A 64 19.34 5.25 -6.91
C ASP A 64 18.37 5.07 -8.09
N THR A 65 17.70 6.15 -8.50
CA THR A 65 16.79 6.23 -9.64
C THR A 65 17.47 6.98 -10.80
N ALA A 66 17.29 6.49 -12.03
CA ALA A 66 17.71 7.24 -13.21
C ALA A 66 16.64 8.22 -13.66
N TYR A 67 17.11 9.40 -14.06
CA TYR A 67 16.27 10.51 -14.48
C TYR A 67 16.71 11.03 -15.82
N GLN A 68 15.73 11.49 -16.60
CA GLN A 68 15.97 12.54 -17.58
C GLN A 68 15.84 13.89 -16.87
N LEU A 69 16.91 14.68 -16.86
CA LEU A 69 16.89 16.03 -16.30
C LEU A 69 16.41 16.99 -17.37
N VAL A 70 15.16 17.47 -17.21
CA VAL A 70 14.46 18.31 -18.18
C VAL A 70 14.56 19.78 -17.76
N VAL A 71 15.17 20.63 -18.58
CA VAL A 71 15.23 22.07 -18.28
C VAL A 71 13.86 22.71 -18.50
N ALA A 72 13.37 23.45 -17.49
CA ALA A 72 12.03 24.04 -17.52
C ALA A 72 11.84 25.08 -18.62
N LYS A 73 12.93 25.71 -19.09
CA LYS A 73 12.89 26.73 -20.16
C LYS A 73 12.44 26.18 -21.50
N SER A 74 12.96 25.02 -21.91
CA SER A 74 12.77 24.47 -23.26
C SER A 74 12.05 23.13 -23.28
N GLY A 75 11.93 22.45 -22.12
CA GLY A 75 11.40 21.09 -22.04
C GLY A 75 12.38 20.02 -22.58
N LYS A 76 13.65 20.38 -22.77
CA LYS A 76 14.70 19.50 -23.31
C LYS A 76 15.53 18.85 -22.21
N CYS A 77 16.15 17.73 -22.54
CA CYS A 77 16.90 16.91 -21.60
C CYS A 77 18.39 17.25 -21.64
N ILE A 78 19.10 17.07 -20.52
CA ILE A 78 20.56 16.95 -20.55
C ILE A 78 20.93 15.75 -21.43
N ASP A 79 21.91 15.96 -22.28
CA ASP A 79 22.34 15.04 -23.33
C ASP A 79 23.87 14.97 -23.37
N VAL A 80 24.39 13.75 -23.52
CA VAL A 80 25.78 13.52 -23.91
C VAL A 80 25.85 13.47 -25.45
N PRO A 81 26.51 14.44 -26.12
CA PRO A 81 26.57 14.52 -27.58
C PRO A 81 27.03 13.22 -28.22
N GLY A 82 26.25 12.74 -29.19
CA GLY A 82 26.56 11.53 -29.96
C GLY A 82 26.64 10.25 -29.12
N ALA A 83 26.05 10.23 -27.92
CA ALA A 83 26.16 9.13 -26.96
C ALA A 83 27.62 8.76 -26.58
N SER A 84 28.55 9.71 -26.69
CA SER A 84 29.97 9.46 -26.44
C SER A 84 30.23 8.95 -25.02
N ARG A 85 31.24 8.09 -24.87
CA ARG A 85 31.73 7.57 -23.58
C ARG A 85 33.10 8.15 -23.20
N ASP A 86 33.59 9.11 -23.98
CA ASP A 86 34.89 9.73 -23.77
C ASP A 86 34.86 10.69 -22.58
N ASN A 87 36.00 10.79 -21.88
CA ASN A 87 36.18 11.74 -20.79
C ASN A 87 36.17 13.18 -21.31
N GLY A 88 35.53 14.09 -20.57
CA GLY A 88 35.59 15.53 -20.88
C GLY A 88 34.63 15.99 -21.97
N VAL A 89 33.72 15.12 -22.42
CA VAL A 89 32.65 15.50 -23.34
C VAL A 89 31.72 16.50 -22.65
N GLY A 90 31.58 17.69 -23.23
CA GLY A 90 30.69 18.73 -22.75
C GLY A 90 29.22 18.34 -22.89
N LEU A 91 28.45 18.49 -21.83
CA LEU A 91 27.01 18.20 -21.86
C LEU A 91 26.25 19.32 -22.57
N GLN A 92 25.15 18.96 -23.21
CA GLN A 92 24.28 19.88 -23.95
C GLN A 92 22.81 19.63 -23.61
N GLN A 93 21.92 20.55 -23.98
CA GLN A 93 20.48 20.23 -24.05
C GLN A 93 20.15 19.64 -25.42
N TRP A 94 19.25 18.65 -25.44
CA TRP A 94 18.69 18.10 -26.66
C TRP A 94 17.24 17.66 -26.45
N ASN A 95 16.48 17.50 -27.54
CA ASN A 95 15.17 16.89 -27.47
C ASN A 95 15.23 15.58 -26.67
N CYS A 96 14.35 15.45 -25.69
CA CYS A 96 14.26 14.24 -24.89
C CYS A 96 13.86 13.06 -25.77
N THR A 97 14.69 12.02 -25.77
CA THR A 97 14.48 10.79 -26.53
C THR A 97 14.19 9.66 -25.54
N SER A 98 13.11 8.89 -25.78
CA SER A 98 12.79 7.73 -24.95
C SER A 98 13.88 6.66 -25.07
N ASP A 99 14.07 5.87 -24.00
CA ASP A 99 14.97 4.71 -23.96
C ASP A 99 16.42 4.98 -24.41
N SER A 100 16.88 6.23 -24.27
CA SER A 100 18.20 6.70 -24.72
C SER A 100 19.14 6.90 -23.53
N PRO A 101 20.01 5.92 -23.18
CA PRO A 101 20.77 5.92 -21.92
C PRO A 101 21.80 7.07 -21.81
N TRP A 102 22.14 7.73 -22.91
CA TRP A 102 23.03 8.91 -22.89
C TRP A 102 22.33 10.21 -22.47
N GLN A 103 21.00 10.18 -22.28
CA GLN A 103 20.20 11.25 -21.68
C GLN A 103 19.67 10.89 -20.28
N GLN A 104 20.11 9.77 -19.72
CA GLN A 104 19.65 9.24 -18.45
C GLN A 104 20.76 9.32 -17.42
N PHE A 105 20.48 9.87 -16.25
CA PHE A 105 21.45 10.07 -15.18
C PHE A 105 20.91 9.53 -13.87
N ARG A 106 21.63 8.59 -13.26
CA ARG A 106 21.35 8.04 -11.94
C ARG A 106 21.70 9.04 -10.87
N LEU A 107 20.71 9.40 -10.06
CA LEU A 107 20.95 10.14 -8.83
C LEU A 107 21.46 9.17 -7.76
N LYS A 108 22.68 9.36 -7.26
CA LYS A 108 23.26 8.52 -6.19
C LYS A 108 23.54 9.37 -4.97
N SER A 109 23.29 8.84 -3.77
CA SER A 109 23.67 9.51 -2.53
C SER A 109 25.19 9.58 -2.39
N ALA A 110 25.71 10.74 -2.02
CA ALA A 110 27.08 10.97 -1.59
C ALA A 110 27.19 11.31 -0.09
N GLY A 111 26.10 11.08 0.67
CA GLY A 111 25.98 11.35 2.10
C GLY A 111 25.22 12.64 2.41
N GLY A 112 24.34 12.61 3.42
CA GLY A 112 23.51 13.75 3.80
C GLY A 112 22.59 14.23 2.66
N ASP A 113 22.60 15.52 2.37
CA ASP A 113 21.85 16.18 1.28
C ASP A 113 22.68 16.34 -0.02
N VAL A 114 23.77 15.57 -0.16
CA VAL A 114 24.70 15.64 -1.28
C VAL A 114 24.56 14.43 -2.18
N TYR A 115 24.56 14.68 -3.49
CA TYR A 115 24.32 13.66 -4.52
C TYR A 115 25.36 13.71 -5.64
N THR A 116 25.48 12.62 -6.37
CA THR A 116 26.15 12.57 -7.68
C THR A 116 25.13 12.19 -8.76
N LEU A 117 25.38 12.61 -10.00
CA LEU A 117 24.56 12.28 -11.16
C LEU A 117 25.41 11.54 -12.18
N ALA A 118 25.23 10.22 -12.28
CA ALA A 118 26.04 9.36 -13.14
C ALA A 118 25.25 8.94 -14.38
N GLY A 119 25.77 9.18 -15.59
CA GLY A 119 25.13 8.80 -16.84
C GLY A 119 24.96 7.28 -16.97
N GLU A 120 23.80 6.80 -17.39
CA GLU A 120 23.53 5.36 -17.58
C GLU A 120 24.36 4.76 -18.74
N SER A 121 24.63 5.55 -19.79
CA SER A 121 25.44 5.09 -20.93
C SER A 121 26.93 4.95 -20.59
N SER A 122 27.52 5.96 -19.96
CA SER A 122 28.98 6.03 -19.74
C SER A 122 29.41 5.57 -18.34
N GLY A 123 28.52 5.59 -17.34
CA GLY A 123 28.84 5.40 -15.93
C GLY A 123 29.57 6.59 -15.29
N GLN A 124 29.71 7.71 -16.02
CA GLN A 124 30.48 8.89 -15.63
C GLN A 124 29.59 9.96 -14.99
N CYS A 125 30.16 10.78 -14.12
CA CYS A 125 29.45 11.79 -13.36
C CYS A 125 29.37 13.11 -14.12
N ILE A 126 28.28 13.86 -13.94
CA ILE A 126 28.22 15.28 -14.28
C ILE A 126 29.27 16.01 -13.42
N ASP A 127 30.26 16.59 -14.09
CA ASP A 127 31.48 17.14 -13.51
C ASP A 127 31.66 18.59 -13.97
N VAL A 128 32.04 19.45 -13.03
CA VAL A 128 32.58 20.78 -13.35
C VAL A 128 34.08 20.65 -13.63
N PRO A 129 34.56 20.89 -14.87
CA PRO A 129 35.96 20.67 -15.25
C PRO A 129 36.96 21.37 -14.34
N GLY A 130 37.96 20.62 -13.85
CA GLY A 130 38.97 21.11 -12.90
C GLY A 130 38.40 21.58 -11.55
N GLY A 131 37.09 21.39 -11.34
CA GLY A 131 36.25 22.04 -10.35
C GLY A 131 36.39 23.56 -10.32
N SER A 132 36.39 24.17 -11.49
CA SER A 132 36.29 25.63 -11.62
C SER A 132 35.13 26.19 -10.79
N THR A 133 35.32 27.37 -10.19
CA THR A 133 34.25 28.13 -9.51
C THR A 133 33.77 29.30 -10.37
N VAL A 134 34.13 29.32 -11.65
CA VAL A 134 33.80 30.39 -12.60
C VAL A 134 32.44 30.13 -13.24
N SER A 135 31.59 31.16 -13.28
CA SER A 135 30.32 31.16 -13.99
C SER A 135 30.53 31.09 -15.51
N GLY A 136 29.68 30.35 -16.21
CA GLY A 136 29.77 30.14 -17.66
C GLY A 136 30.57 28.91 -18.07
N VAL A 137 31.15 28.16 -17.12
CA VAL A 137 31.91 26.94 -17.44
C VAL A 137 30.93 25.82 -17.84
N GLN A 138 31.13 25.27 -19.04
CA GLN A 138 30.40 24.08 -19.49
C GLN A 138 30.74 22.87 -18.62
N VAL A 139 29.71 22.15 -18.18
CA VAL A 139 29.89 20.89 -17.45
C VAL A 139 30.17 19.75 -18.43
N VAL A 140 30.90 18.74 -17.95
CA VAL A 140 31.32 17.59 -18.75
C VAL A 140 30.88 16.29 -18.08
N GLN A 141 30.97 15.17 -18.80
CA GLN A 141 31.07 13.87 -18.15
C GLN A 141 32.53 13.53 -17.80
N TRP A 142 32.75 13.00 -16.60
CA TRP A 142 34.07 12.55 -16.15
C TRP A 142 33.94 11.33 -15.21
N PRO A 143 34.93 10.42 -15.15
CA PRO A 143 34.92 9.32 -14.21
C PRO A 143 34.59 9.75 -12.78
N CYS A 144 33.58 9.11 -12.18
CA CYS A 144 33.13 9.41 -10.82
C CYS A 144 34.24 9.14 -9.80
N GLY A 145 34.46 10.05 -8.86
CA GLY A 145 35.42 9.89 -7.77
C GLY A 145 34.81 10.13 -6.40
N ALA A 146 35.18 9.30 -5.42
CA ALA A 146 34.77 9.50 -4.04
C ALA A 146 35.30 10.85 -3.50
N GLY A 147 34.43 11.62 -2.84
CA GLY A 147 34.78 12.91 -2.23
C GLY A 147 35.08 14.04 -3.21
N LYS A 148 34.81 13.89 -4.52
CA LYS A 148 35.04 14.93 -5.53
C LYS A 148 33.93 15.98 -5.48
N ALA A 149 34.14 17.06 -4.73
CA ALA A 149 33.15 18.13 -4.55
C ALA A 149 32.68 18.80 -5.86
N ASN A 150 33.48 18.74 -6.94
CA ASN A 150 33.11 19.25 -8.26
C ASN A 150 32.14 18.32 -9.04
N GLN A 151 31.94 17.09 -8.57
CA GLN A 151 30.95 16.11 -9.08
C GLN A 151 29.75 15.95 -8.14
N GLN A 152 29.76 16.69 -7.03
CA GLN A 152 28.76 16.61 -5.98
C GLN A 152 27.79 17.78 -6.09
N TRP A 153 26.52 17.49 -5.89
CA TRP A 153 25.42 18.41 -6.13
C TRP A 153 24.43 18.40 -4.97
N ARG A 154 23.87 19.56 -4.64
CA ARG A 154 22.70 19.72 -3.76
C ARG A 154 21.47 20.01 -4.61
N LEU A 155 20.36 19.38 -4.28
CA LEU A 155 19.08 19.64 -4.94
C LEU A 155 18.29 20.63 -4.08
N VAL A 156 18.19 21.87 -4.55
CA VAL A 156 17.46 22.93 -3.84
C VAL A 156 16.09 23.13 -4.51
N PRO A 157 14.97 23.04 -3.77
CA PRO A 157 13.64 23.30 -4.33
C PRO A 157 13.57 24.69 -4.96
N SER A 158 12.97 24.79 -6.16
CA SER A 158 12.72 26.07 -6.83
C SER A 158 11.23 26.36 -6.96
N ARG A 159 10.65 26.31 -8.17
CA ARG A 159 9.20 26.42 -8.39
C ARG A 159 8.57 25.03 -8.34
N ALA A 160 7.25 24.93 -8.23
CA ALA A 160 6.51 23.66 -8.09
C ALA A 160 7.05 22.57 -9.04
N GLY A 161 7.58 21.48 -8.46
CA GLY A 161 8.11 20.33 -9.21
C GLY A 161 9.48 20.52 -9.89
N THR A 162 10.22 21.59 -9.60
CA THR A 162 11.55 21.87 -10.19
C THR A 162 12.63 22.09 -9.14
N TRP A 163 13.86 21.79 -9.52
CA TRP A 163 15.04 21.84 -8.66
C TRP A 163 16.13 22.71 -9.29
N GLN A 164 16.84 23.46 -8.45
CA GLN A 164 18.17 23.95 -8.77
C GLN A 164 19.18 22.86 -8.39
N VAL A 165 20.10 22.55 -9.31
CA VAL A 165 21.17 21.56 -9.10
C VAL A 165 22.45 22.33 -8.79
N VAL A 166 22.75 22.49 -7.50
CA VAL A 166 23.80 23.38 -7.00
C VAL A 166 25.09 22.60 -6.78
N ASN A 167 26.18 22.99 -7.43
CA ASN A 167 27.47 22.33 -7.25
C ASN A 167 28.01 22.58 -5.84
N VAL A 168 28.46 21.52 -5.17
CA VAL A 168 28.97 21.61 -3.79
C VAL A 168 30.27 22.41 -3.71
N ARG A 169 31.14 22.34 -4.75
CA ARG A 169 32.41 23.08 -4.75
C ARG A 169 32.24 24.57 -5.04
N SER A 170 31.44 24.93 -6.04
CA SER A 170 31.33 26.32 -6.50
C SER A 170 30.15 27.10 -5.92
N GLY A 171 29.11 26.42 -5.44
CA GLY A 171 27.83 27.05 -5.07
C GLY A 171 27.03 27.57 -6.28
N LEU A 172 27.46 27.29 -7.51
CA LEU A 172 26.78 27.67 -8.74
C LEU A 172 25.78 26.61 -9.18
N CYS A 173 24.77 27.03 -9.94
CA CYS A 173 23.70 26.17 -10.43
C CYS A 173 23.99 25.66 -11.83
N LEU A 174 23.67 24.39 -12.06
CA LEU A 174 23.54 23.82 -13.40
C LEU A 174 22.49 24.61 -14.20
N SER A 175 22.85 25.01 -15.41
CA SER A 175 22.05 25.92 -16.23
C SER A 175 22.17 25.60 -17.70
N ASP A 176 21.09 25.82 -18.42
CA ASP A 176 21.11 25.90 -19.87
C ASP A 176 21.60 27.29 -20.31
N GLU A 177 22.65 27.30 -21.14
CA GLU A 177 23.36 28.52 -21.53
C GLU A 177 22.42 29.50 -22.26
N TYR A 178 22.47 30.78 -21.84
CA TYR A 178 21.67 31.86 -22.39
C TYR A 178 20.14 31.64 -22.39
N ALA A 179 19.63 30.66 -21.64
CA ALA A 179 18.22 30.26 -21.67
C ALA A 179 17.72 29.91 -23.08
N SER A 180 18.60 29.31 -23.87
CA SER A 180 18.33 28.87 -25.24
C SER A 180 17.22 27.81 -25.28
N THR A 181 16.63 27.63 -26.45
CA THR A 181 15.74 26.50 -26.74
C THR A 181 16.29 25.64 -27.86
N SER A 182 17.53 25.86 -28.30
CA SER A 182 18.16 25.15 -29.40
C SER A 182 18.80 23.83 -28.95
N ASN A 183 18.69 22.79 -29.79
CA ASN A 183 19.47 21.57 -29.60
C ASN A 183 20.96 21.89 -29.69
N GLY A 184 21.76 21.26 -28.84
CA GLY A 184 23.19 21.45 -28.81
C GLY A 184 23.66 22.65 -28.00
N THR A 185 22.75 23.36 -27.31
CA THR A 185 23.16 24.42 -26.39
C THR A 185 23.92 23.81 -25.21
N PRO A 186 25.09 24.33 -24.84
CA PRO A 186 25.85 23.89 -23.67
C PRO A 186 25.05 23.92 -22.37
N VAL A 187 25.26 22.90 -21.53
CA VAL A 187 24.90 22.96 -20.11
C VAL A 187 26.11 23.49 -19.34
N ILE A 188 25.92 24.59 -18.62
CA ILE A 188 26.97 25.30 -17.89
C ILE A 188 26.67 25.33 -16.38
N GLN A 189 27.62 25.81 -15.58
CA GLN A 189 27.31 26.33 -14.24
C GLN A 189 27.28 27.86 -14.24
N GLU A 190 26.34 28.48 -13.53
CA GLU A 190 26.30 29.94 -13.33
C GLU A 190 25.54 30.31 -12.05
N THR A 191 25.51 31.59 -11.70
CA THR A 191 24.87 32.10 -10.48
C THR A 191 23.43 31.60 -10.36
N CYS A 192 23.11 31.00 -9.22
CA CYS A 192 21.78 30.46 -8.95
C CYS A 192 20.71 31.57 -8.95
N THR A 193 19.70 31.41 -9.80
CA THR A 193 18.49 32.24 -9.83
C THR A 193 17.26 31.37 -10.14
N HIS A 194 16.06 31.83 -9.79
CA HIS A 194 14.80 31.12 -10.09
C HIS A 194 14.32 31.31 -11.53
N ASN A 195 15.25 31.51 -12.47
CA ASN A 195 14.95 31.55 -13.90
C ASN A 195 14.76 30.13 -14.44
N THR A 196 13.91 29.98 -15.45
CA THR A 196 13.52 28.66 -15.97
C THR A 196 14.67 27.89 -16.64
N ASN A 197 15.77 28.54 -17.00
CA ASN A 197 16.96 27.88 -17.55
C ASN A 197 17.86 27.22 -16.48
N LYS A 198 17.61 27.49 -15.20
CA LYS A 198 18.31 26.89 -14.03
C LYS A 198 17.40 25.97 -13.22
N GLN A 199 16.23 25.66 -13.77
CA GLN A 199 15.21 24.84 -13.13
C GLN A 199 15.11 23.53 -13.89
N TRP A 200 15.30 22.44 -13.17
CA TRP A 200 15.34 21.10 -13.73
C TRP A 200 14.21 20.26 -13.13
N THR A 201 13.41 19.65 -14.00
CA THR A 201 12.48 18.58 -13.63
C THR A 201 13.22 17.26 -13.74
N PHE A 202 13.17 16.46 -12.67
CA PHE A 202 13.71 15.11 -12.64
C PHE A 202 12.61 14.16 -13.10
N ARG A 203 12.58 13.85 -14.41
CA ARG A 203 11.60 12.90 -14.96
C ARG A 203 12.13 11.47 -14.82
N PRO A 204 11.54 10.62 -13.96
CA PRO A 204 12.06 9.28 -13.72
C PRO A 204 12.00 8.44 -14.99
N VAL A 205 13.08 7.68 -15.24
CA VAL A 205 13.11 6.65 -16.28
C VAL A 205 12.47 5.40 -15.69
N ALA A 206 11.44 4.87 -16.36
CA ALA A 206 10.76 3.66 -15.92
C ALA A 206 11.75 2.49 -15.77
N GLY A 207 11.68 1.76 -14.66
CA GLY A 207 12.52 0.58 -14.40
C GLY A 207 13.97 0.86 -13.98
N SER A 208 14.35 2.11 -13.72
CA SER A 208 15.74 2.48 -13.41
C SER A 208 16.04 2.67 -11.92
N GLY A 209 15.17 2.28 -11.00
CA GLY A 209 15.50 2.18 -9.58
C GLY A 209 16.23 0.86 -9.29
N GLY A 210 17.42 0.92 -8.70
CA GLY A 210 18.03 -0.27 -8.11
C GLY A 210 17.20 -0.72 -6.90
N GLY A 211 16.24 -1.61 -7.14
CA GLY A 211 15.29 -2.11 -6.13
C GLY A 211 13.85 -1.58 -6.31
N ASP A 212 13.09 -2.32 -7.13
CA ASP A 212 11.63 -2.52 -7.20
C ASP A 212 10.65 -1.41 -7.69
N ASP A 213 9.61 -1.89 -8.39
CA ASP A 213 8.20 -1.43 -8.48
C ASP A 213 7.77 -0.17 -9.25
N GLY A 214 8.45 0.17 -10.34
CA GLY A 214 7.84 1.05 -11.37
C GLY A 214 7.45 2.46 -10.93
N GLY A 215 7.92 2.93 -9.77
CA GLY A 215 7.62 4.26 -9.24
C GLY A 215 6.19 4.44 -8.71
N ARG A 216 5.43 3.35 -8.49
CA ARG A 216 4.08 3.42 -7.92
C ARG A 216 4.15 3.63 -6.41
N THR A 217 3.56 4.71 -5.91
CA THR A 217 3.38 4.92 -4.47
C THR A 217 2.15 4.16 -4.00
N TRP A 218 2.33 3.29 -3.01
CA TRP A 218 1.24 2.52 -2.42
C TRP A 218 0.62 3.23 -1.22
N SER A 219 -0.72 3.28 -1.18
CA SER A 219 -1.47 3.84 -0.04
C SER A 219 -1.13 3.09 1.25
N ASN A 220 -1.10 3.79 2.39
CA ASN A 220 -1.04 3.18 3.72
C ASN A 220 -2.42 3.07 4.39
N THR A 221 -3.47 3.41 3.65
CA THR A 221 -4.86 3.37 4.10
C THR A 221 -5.58 2.23 3.40
N ALA A 222 -6.27 1.40 4.17
CA ALA A 222 -7.11 0.32 3.66
C ALA A 222 -8.25 0.87 2.78
N ASP A 223 -8.61 0.11 1.75
CA ASP A 223 -9.76 0.33 0.88
C ASP A 223 -10.79 -0.81 1.05
N GLY A 224 -11.79 -0.88 0.17
CA GLY A 224 -12.83 -1.89 0.24
C GLY A 224 -13.63 -1.82 1.54
N PHE A 225 -14.18 -2.96 1.97
CA PHE A 225 -14.95 -3.06 3.20
C PHE A 225 -14.11 -2.78 4.45
N ALA A 226 -12.80 -3.09 4.46
CA ALA A 226 -11.90 -2.76 5.57
C ALA A 226 -11.75 -1.23 5.81
N SER A 227 -12.12 -0.40 4.83
CA SER A 227 -12.14 1.07 4.96
C SER A 227 -13.43 1.64 5.58
N THR A 228 -14.50 0.85 5.59
CA THR A 228 -15.82 1.28 6.08
C THR A 228 -15.91 1.10 7.60
N GLY A 229 -17.04 1.48 8.22
CA GLY A 229 -17.34 1.11 9.62
C GLY A 229 -16.41 1.66 10.71
N GLY A 230 -15.56 2.65 10.39
CA GLY A 230 -14.52 3.15 11.29
C GLY A 230 -13.11 2.93 10.75
N GLY A 231 -12.97 2.06 9.73
CA GLY A 231 -11.75 1.84 8.97
C GLY A 231 -10.72 0.97 9.69
N THR A 232 -9.70 0.56 8.92
CA THR A 232 -8.58 -0.26 9.41
C THR A 232 -7.32 0.57 9.41
N THR A 233 -6.75 0.80 10.59
CA THR A 233 -5.53 1.59 10.84
C THR A 233 -4.40 0.77 11.44
N GLY A 234 -4.68 -0.46 11.85
CA GLY A 234 -3.72 -1.38 12.45
C GLY A 234 -3.07 -0.80 13.69
N GLY A 235 -1.74 -0.81 13.69
CA GLY A 235 -0.89 -0.34 14.78
C GLY A 235 -0.47 1.12 14.72
N ALA A 236 -1.08 1.95 13.85
CA ALA A 236 -0.62 3.32 13.59
C ALA A 236 -0.58 4.23 14.84
N ALA A 237 -1.46 3.99 15.82
CA ALA A 237 -1.50 4.74 17.08
C ALA A 237 -0.41 4.31 18.09
N GLY A 238 0.43 3.34 17.73
CA GLY A 238 1.37 2.67 18.62
C GLY A 238 2.84 2.88 18.27
N ALA A 239 3.70 2.22 19.05
CA ALA A 239 5.12 2.23 18.77
C ALA A 239 5.44 1.44 17.49
N THR A 240 6.43 1.92 16.74
CA THR A 240 7.05 1.15 15.66
C THR A 240 8.24 0.38 16.21
N VAL A 241 8.25 -0.94 15.99
CA VAL A 241 9.34 -1.84 16.39
C VAL A 241 9.85 -2.59 15.16
N THR A 242 11.15 -2.91 15.14
CA THR A 242 11.73 -3.75 14.09
C THR A 242 12.13 -5.09 14.69
N VAL A 243 11.61 -6.18 14.14
CA VAL A 243 11.85 -7.54 14.60
C VAL A 243 12.67 -8.33 13.58
N ARG A 244 13.56 -9.16 14.09
CA ARG A 244 14.39 -10.10 13.29
C ARG A 244 14.42 -11.51 13.87
N THR A 245 13.72 -11.72 14.99
CA THR A 245 13.72 -12.99 15.71
C THR A 245 12.28 -13.44 15.94
N TYR A 246 12.08 -14.75 16.03
CA TYR A 246 10.79 -15.34 16.35
C TYR A 246 10.26 -14.86 17.70
N ALA A 247 11.14 -14.77 18.70
CA ALA A 247 10.77 -14.32 20.04
C ALA A 247 10.23 -12.89 20.05
N ASP A 248 10.87 -11.96 19.33
CA ASP A 248 10.40 -10.58 19.24
C ASP A 248 9.08 -10.48 18.47
N LEU A 249 8.95 -11.22 17.36
CA LEU A 249 7.72 -11.24 16.58
C LEU A 249 6.53 -11.70 17.44
N VAL A 250 6.67 -12.84 18.13
CA VAL A 250 5.63 -13.36 19.04
C VAL A 250 5.32 -12.35 20.15
N ARG A 251 6.36 -11.77 20.76
CA ARG A 251 6.20 -10.79 21.84
C ARG A 251 5.35 -9.61 21.40
N TYR A 252 5.65 -9.00 20.26
CA TYR A 252 4.96 -7.79 19.81
C TYR A 252 3.61 -8.08 19.15
N ALA A 253 3.47 -9.20 18.43
CA ALA A 253 2.19 -9.61 17.84
C ALA A 253 1.12 -9.87 18.90
N ALA A 254 1.51 -10.47 20.03
CA ALA A 254 0.61 -10.76 21.14
C ALA A 254 0.47 -9.61 22.16
N ALA A 255 1.31 -8.56 22.08
CA ALA A 255 1.32 -7.48 23.07
C ALA A 255 -0.01 -6.71 23.13
N PRO A 256 -0.43 -6.23 24.32
CA PRO A 256 -1.57 -5.33 24.42
C PRO A 256 -1.27 -3.97 23.76
N GLY A 257 -2.31 -3.30 23.27
CA GLY A 257 -2.21 -1.99 22.65
C GLY A 257 -1.65 -1.99 21.23
N PRO A 258 -1.57 -0.82 20.58
CA PRO A 258 -1.18 -0.73 19.19
C PRO A 258 0.32 -0.92 18.96
N TYR A 259 0.69 -1.64 17.89
CA TYR A 259 2.09 -1.74 17.42
C TYR A 259 2.18 -1.83 15.91
N THR A 260 3.13 -1.07 15.34
CA THR A 260 3.63 -1.31 13.98
C THR A 260 4.89 -2.15 14.06
N ILE A 261 4.84 -3.37 13.57
CA ILE A 261 5.86 -4.41 13.69
C ILE A 261 6.51 -4.59 12.31
N LYS A 262 7.67 -3.98 12.12
CA LYS A 262 8.49 -4.10 10.92
C LYS A 262 9.29 -5.40 10.95
N VAL A 263 9.03 -6.34 10.04
CA VAL A 263 9.76 -7.60 9.89
C VAL A 263 10.92 -7.37 8.91
N ALA A 264 12.15 -7.41 9.42
CA ALA A 264 13.36 -7.00 8.69
C ALA A 264 14.31 -8.18 8.40
N GLY A 265 13.77 -9.23 7.79
CA GLY A 265 14.45 -10.47 7.46
C GLY A 265 13.54 -11.68 7.57
N ALA A 266 14.06 -12.84 7.19
CA ALA A 266 13.36 -14.11 7.37
C ALA A 266 13.34 -14.53 8.85
N ILE A 267 12.16 -14.89 9.34
CA ILE A 267 11.92 -15.41 10.68
C ILE A 267 11.34 -16.83 10.55
N THR A 268 12.11 -17.83 10.97
CA THR A 268 11.64 -19.22 11.06
C THR A 268 10.76 -19.40 12.29
N VAL A 269 9.56 -19.92 12.08
CA VAL A 269 8.58 -20.19 13.12
C VAL A 269 8.88 -21.53 13.80
N THR A 270 8.71 -21.55 15.13
CA THR A 270 8.86 -22.76 15.95
C THR A 270 7.76 -22.86 17.02
N PRO A 271 7.13 -24.04 17.22
CA PRO A 271 7.26 -25.25 16.41
C PRO A 271 6.81 -25.03 14.96
N TYR A 272 7.27 -25.90 14.06
CA TYR A 272 6.88 -25.91 12.65
C TYR A 272 5.35 -25.91 12.51
N GLY A 273 4.82 -25.19 11.52
CA GLY A 273 3.38 -25.10 11.25
C GLY A 273 2.62 -24.19 12.19
N ARG A 274 3.25 -23.67 13.26
CA ARG A 274 2.54 -22.83 14.23
C ARG A 274 2.06 -21.52 13.60
N GLU A 275 0.81 -21.20 13.87
CA GLU A 275 0.27 -19.87 13.65
C GLU A 275 0.53 -18.98 14.87
N ILE A 276 1.14 -17.82 14.63
CA ILE A 276 1.48 -16.85 15.66
C ILE A 276 0.22 -16.07 16.03
N PRO A 277 -0.20 -16.06 17.31
CA PRO A 277 -1.34 -15.24 17.73
C PRO A 277 -1.09 -13.75 17.54
N VAL A 278 -2.02 -13.06 16.89
CA VAL A 278 -2.02 -11.61 16.68
C VAL A 278 -3.20 -11.01 17.41
N THR A 279 -2.95 -10.07 18.34
CA THR A 279 -4.02 -9.34 19.03
C THR A 279 -4.44 -8.10 18.24
N SER A 280 -5.50 -7.42 18.69
CA SER A 280 -6.04 -6.22 18.02
C SER A 280 -5.03 -5.08 17.90
N ASN A 281 -5.28 -4.17 16.94
CA ASN A 281 -4.50 -2.95 16.69
C ASN A 281 -3.05 -3.23 16.29
N LYS A 282 -2.83 -4.10 15.30
CA LYS A 282 -1.48 -4.46 14.86
C LYS A 282 -1.30 -4.12 13.39
N THR A 283 -0.10 -3.65 13.05
CA THR A 283 0.38 -3.65 11.68
C THR A 283 1.61 -4.55 11.64
N LEU A 284 1.54 -5.69 10.96
CA LEU A 284 2.69 -6.53 10.67
C LEU A 284 3.12 -6.23 9.25
N ILE A 285 4.33 -5.70 9.06
CA ILE A 285 4.77 -5.17 7.77
C ILE A 285 6.20 -5.59 7.43
N GLY A 286 6.42 -6.19 6.26
CA GLY A 286 7.76 -6.49 5.77
C GLY A 286 8.53 -5.24 5.36
N VAL A 287 9.83 -5.17 5.66
CA VAL A 287 10.69 -4.03 5.27
C VAL A 287 11.22 -4.26 3.86
N GLY A 288 10.72 -3.48 2.89
CA GLY A 288 10.95 -3.75 1.48
C GLY A 288 10.59 -5.21 1.16
N THR A 289 11.41 -5.89 0.38
CA THR A 289 11.20 -7.29 0.01
C THR A 289 11.83 -8.30 1.00
N SER A 290 12.32 -7.85 2.16
CA SER A 290 13.10 -8.69 3.09
C SER A 290 12.29 -9.42 4.16
N GLY A 291 11.04 -9.03 4.42
CA GLY A 291 10.24 -9.58 5.50
C GLY A 291 9.65 -10.94 5.15
N GLU A 292 10.07 -12.00 5.85
CA GLU A 292 9.54 -13.35 5.63
C GLU A 292 9.16 -14.07 6.92
N ILE A 293 8.08 -14.84 6.85
CA ILE A 293 7.62 -15.80 7.87
C ILE A 293 7.74 -17.19 7.25
N VAL A 294 8.64 -17.99 7.81
CA VAL A 294 9.01 -19.30 7.26
C VAL A 294 8.52 -20.39 8.20
N ASN A 295 7.90 -21.44 7.66
CA ASN A 295 7.42 -22.61 8.40
C ASN A 295 6.30 -22.31 9.42
N GLY A 296 5.48 -21.29 9.17
CA GLY A 296 4.32 -20.96 10.01
C GLY A 296 3.50 -19.81 9.43
N GLY A 297 2.51 -19.36 10.20
CA GLY A 297 1.56 -18.33 9.78
C GLY A 297 1.11 -17.42 10.91
N PHE A 298 -0.05 -16.80 10.76
CA PHE A 298 -0.67 -15.92 11.77
C PHE A 298 -2.07 -16.37 12.11
N PHE A 299 -2.44 -16.24 13.38
CA PHE A 299 -3.79 -16.50 13.87
C PHE A 299 -4.40 -15.26 14.52
N LEU A 300 -5.52 -14.78 13.97
CA LEU A 300 -6.35 -13.72 14.54
C LEU A 300 -7.59 -14.37 15.16
N GLY A 301 -7.53 -14.58 16.47
CA GLY A 301 -8.62 -15.24 17.20
C GLY A 301 -9.87 -14.38 17.37
N GLU A 302 -10.87 -14.96 18.00
CA GLU A 302 -12.19 -14.35 18.21
C GLU A 302 -12.12 -12.93 18.79
N GLY A 303 -12.85 -12.01 18.15
CA GLY A 303 -12.93 -10.61 18.57
C GLY A 303 -11.70 -9.76 18.25
N THR A 304 -10.69 -10.33 17.57
CA THR A 304 -9.54 -9.57 17.06
C THR A 304 -10.01 -8.57 16.02
N ARG A 305 -9.59 -7.31 16.17
CA ARG A 305 -9.97 -6.25 15.25
C ARG A 305 -8.86 -5.28 14.92
N ASN A 306 -9.04 -4.55 13.82
CA ASN A 306 -8.13 -3.49 13.38
C ASN A 306 -6.69 -4.02 13.20
N VAL A 307 -6.49 -4.94 12.26
CA VAL A 307 -5.17 -5.53 11.97
C VAL A 307 -4.83 -5.36 10.50
N ILE A 308 -3.58 -4.98 10.24
CA ILE A 308 -2.98 -4.91 8.90
C ILE A 308 -1.86 -5.96 8.84
N ILE A 309 -1.88 -6.83 7.82
CA ILE A 309 -0.78 -7.74 7.49
C ILE A 309 -0.32 -7.40 6.08
N ARG A 310 0.93 -6.94 5.94
CA ARG A 310 1.36 -6.29 4.70
C ARG A 310 2.80 -6.60 4.30
N ASN A 311 3.05 -6.71 2.99
CA ASN A 311 4.41 -6.74 2.45
C ASN A 311 5.29 -7.92 2.92
N LEU A 312 4.68 -9.03 3.35
CA LEU A 312 5.39 -10.20 3.86
C LEU A 312 5.42 -11.32 2.81
N THR A 313 6.49 -12.12 2.82
CA THR A 313 6.43 -13.48 2.27
C THR A 313 6.11 -14.47 3.39
N ILE A 314 5.00 -15.18 3.32
CA ILE A 314 4.58 -16.23 4.27
C ILE A 314 4.64 -17.57 3.54
N ARG A 315 5.43 -18.53 4.03
CA ARG A 315 5.73 -19.73 3.23
C ARG A 315 6.12 -20.99 4.00
N ASP A 316 5.97 -22.10 3.29
CA ASP A 316 6.65 -23.38 3.51
C ASP A 316 6.19 -24.16 4.75
N THR A 317 4.88 -24.33 4.92
CA THR A 317 4.30 -25.30 5.87
C THR A 317 3.86 -26.62 5.24
N ARG A 318 3.97 -26.76 3.91
CA ARG A 318 3.56 -27.97 3.18
C ARG A 318 4.29 -29.23 3.67
N MET A 319 3.51 -30.23 4.03
CA MET A 319 3.94 -31.55 4.46
C MET A 319 3.86 -32.54 3.29
N ALA A 320 4.82 -33.45 3.18
CA ALA A 320 4.83 -34.46 2.11
C ALA A 320 3.91 -35.64 2.42
N GLU A 321 3.71 -35.90 3.71
CA GLU A 321 2.94 -37.00 4.27
C GLU A 321 1.45 -36.69 4.46
N ASP A 322 1.06 -35.43 4.26
CA ASP A 322 -0.30 -34.94 4.51
C ASP A 322 -1.31 -35.45 3.48
N ASP A 323 -2.47 -35.89 3.98
CA ASP A 323 -3.67 -36.04 3.17
C ASP A 323 -4.41 -34.70 3.19
N PRO A 324 -4.56 -33.99 2.05
CA PRO A 324 -5.15 -32.65 2.02
C PRO A 324 -6.60 -32.55 2.55
N ASP A 325 -7.23 -33.68 2.87
CA ASP A 325 -8.55 -33.80 3.52
C ASP A 325 -8.48 -34.21 5.01
N ASP A 326 -7.31 -34.49 5.58
CA ASP A 326 -7.11 -34.73 7.02
C ASP A 326 -6.99 -33.40 7.81
N LYS A 327 -6.95 -33.48 9.15
CA LYS A 327 -6.89 -32.32 10.05
C LYS A 327 -5.60 -32.26 10.86
N ASP A 328 -4.64 -33.13 10.57
CA ASP A 328 -3.43 -33.28 11.37
C ASP A 328 -2.46 -32.10 11.12
N TYR A 329 -2.54 -31.48 9.95
CA TYR A 329 -1.67 -30.38 9.51
C TYR A 329 -2.45 -29.13 9.03
N ASP A 330 -3.35 -28.61 9.88
CA ASP A 330 -4.11 -27.37 9.66
C ASP A 330 -3.21 -26.12 9.82
N TYR A 331 -2.28 -25.92 8.88
CA TYR A 331 -1.27 -24.85 8.91
C TYR A 331 -1.54 -23.79 7.86
N ASP A 332 -2.27 -22.75 8.25
CA ASP A 332 -2.63 -21.66 7.36
C ASP A 332 -1.53 -20.59 7.27
N GLY A 333 -1.55 -19.83 6.16
CA GLY A 333 -0.80 -18.58 6.05
C GLY A 333 -1.30 -17.54 7.03
N ILE A 334 -2.59 -17.23 6.93
CA ILE A 334 -3.31 -16.29 7.80
C ILE A 334 -4.68 -16.87 8.12
N GLN A 335 -4.88 -17.31 9.35
CA GLN A 335 -6.15 -17.79 9.86
C GLN A 335 -6.83 -16.72 10.71
N MET A 336 -8.14 -16.57 10.56
CA MET A 336 -8.96 -15.58 11.25
C MET A 336 -10.31 -16.17 11.66
N ASP A 337 -10.69 -15.95 12.92
CA ASP A 337 -11.96 -16.42 13.48
C ASP A 337 -12.77 -15.22 14.00
N THR A 338 -13.89 -14.88 13.35
CA THR A 338 -14.74 -13.75 13.76
C THR A 338 -13.94 -12.45 13.95
N ALA A 339 -12.95 -12.23 13.08
CA ALA A 339 -12.12 -11.02 13.12
C ALA A 339 -12.84 -9.86 12.40
N ASP A 340 -12.48 -8.62 12.73
CA ASP A 340 -13.23 -7.44 12.27
C ASP A 340 -12.30 -6.28 11.86
N HIS A 341 -12.52 -5.66 10.70
CA HIS A 341 -11.65 -4.61 10.16
C HIS A 341 -10.21 -5.09 9.96
N ILE A 342 -10.02 -5.97 8.98
CA ILE A 342 -8.73 -6.59 8.65
C ILE A 342 -8.31 -6.21 7.23
N TRP A 343 -7.04 -5.85 7.04
CA TRP A 343 -6.46 -5.56 5.73
C TRP A 343 -5.22 -6.43 5.48
N ILE A 344 -5.30 -7.27 4.44
CA ILE A 344 -4.21 -8.17 4.01
C ILE A 344 -3.72 -7.68 2.65
N ASP A 345 -2.55 -7.04 2.61
CA ASP A 345 -2.08 -6.27 1.44
C ASP A 345 -0.66 -6.60 0.98
N HIS A 346 -0.40 -6.72 -0.32
CA HIS A 346 0.96 -6.89 -0.87
C HIS A 346 1.77 -8.06 -0.24
N ASN A 347 1.12 -9.14 0.17
CA ASN A 347 1.82 -10.32 0.67
C ASN A 347 2.04 -11.33 -0.44
N ARG A 348 3.08 -12.14 -0.29
CA ARG A 348 3.26 -13.39 -1.05
C ARG A 348 3.00 -14.55 -0.10
N ILE A 349 1.97 -15.35 -0.32
CA ILE A 349 1.61 -16.48 0.53
C ILE A 349 1.61 -17.74 -0.32
N ARG A 350 2.44 -18.73 0.03
CA ARG A 350 2.63 -19.91 -0.83
C ARG A 350 3.12 -21.15 -0.11
N ARG A 351 2.83 -22.31 -0.70
CA ARG A 351 3.26 -23.62 -0.17
C ARG A 351 2.87 -23.78 1.31
N MET A 352 1.69 -23.30 1.64
CA MET A 352 1.05 -23.58 2.92
C MET A 352 0.46 -24.99 2.86
N ASN A 353 0.27 -25.62 4.02
CA ASN A 353 -0.29 -26.96 4.08
C ASN A 353 -1.80 -26.96 3.84
N ASP A 354 -2.54 -26.10 4.57
CA ASP A 354 -4.00 -25.97 4.42
C ASP A 354 -4.37 -24.77 3.54
N GLY A 355 -4.87 -23.68 4.13
CA GLY A 355 -5.25 -22.45 3.46
C GLY A 355 -4.12 -21.42 3.35
N LEU A 356 -4.17 -20.55 2.33
CA LEU A 356 -3.34 -19.34 2.34
C LEU A 356 -3.95 -18.29 3.27
N ILE A 357 -5.27 -18.06 3.11
CA ILE A 357 -6.04 -17.10 3.91
C ILE A 357 -7.38 -17.71 4.29
N ASP A 358 -7.55 -17.97 5.59
CA ASP A 358 -8.76 -18.54 6.15
C ASP A 358 -9.52 -17.47 6.95
N SER A 359 -10.58 -16.94 6.33
CA SER A 359 -11.52 -15.97 6.90
C SER A 359 -12.76 -16.68 7.42
N ARG A 360 -12.61 -17.34 8.57
CA ARG A 360 -13.59 -18.28 9.10
C ARG A 360 -14.65 -17.60 9.97
N LYS A 361 -15.76 -18.31 10.15
CA LYS A 361 -16.94 -17.85 10.91
C LYS A 361 -17.44 -16.50 10.38
N ASP A 362 -17.72 -15.56 11.28
CA ASP A 362 -18.30 -14.26 10.95
C ASP A 362 -17.23 -13.17 10.76
N THR A 363 -16.04 -13.54 10.27
CA THR A 363 -14.98 -12.56 9.96
C THR A 363 -15.49 -11.54 8.94
N SER A 364 -15.44 -10.25 9.29
CA SER A 364 -16.13 -9.19 8.56
C SER A 364 -15.27 -7.93 8.42
N TYR A 365 -15.68 -7.05 7.51
CA TYR A 365 -14.91 -5.86 7.12
C TYR A 365 -13.48 -6.22 6.72
N LEU A 366 -13.35 -7.27 5.90
CA LEU A 366 -12.08 -7.77 5.39
C LEU A 366 -11.79 -7.17 4.00
N THR A 367 -10.56 -6.71 3.78
CA THR A 367 -10.03 -6.44 2.44
C THR A 367 -8.75 -7.23 2.22
N VAL A 368 -8.70 -7.97 1.11
CA VAL A 368 -7.52 -8.73 0.65
C VAL A 368 -7.09 -8.14 -0.70
N SER A 369 -5.94 -7.47 -0.73
CA SER A 369 -5.51 -6.66 -1.88
C SER A 369 -4.06 -6.89 -2.31
N TRP A 370 -3.79 -6.87 -3.62
CA TRP A 370 -2.41 -6.89 -4.15
C TRP A 370 -1.53 -8.07 -3.71
N ASN A 371 -2.13 -9.20 -3.31
CA ASN A 371 -1.38 -10.37 -2.87
C ASN A 371 -1.02 -11.30 -4.04
N ASP A 372 0.11 -11.96 -3.92
CA ASP A 372 0.56 -13.09 -4.74
C ASP A 372 0.27 -14.38 -3.93
N LEU A 373 -0.68 -15.19 -4.39
CA LEU A 373 -1.29 -16.29 -3.66
C LEU A 373 -1.24 -17.56 -4.50
N GLY A 374 -0.43 -18.55 -4.12
CA GLY A 374 -0.32 -19.75 -4.96
C GLY A 374 0.44 -20.93 -4.40
N GLU A 375 0.66 -21.93 -5.27
CA GLU A 375 1.38 -23.16 -4.96
C GLU A 375 0.73 -23.98 -3.80
N VAL A 376 -0.60 -24.13 -3.81
CA VAL A 376 -1.39 -24.74 -2.72
C VAL A 376 -2.61 -25.52 -3.22
N ASN A 377 -3.21 -26.39 -2.42
CA ASN A 377 -4.52 -26.96 -2.73
C ASN A 377 -5.65 -25.92 -2.60
N LYS A 378 -5.74 -25.25 -1.45
CA LYS A 378 -6.84 -24.37 -1.05
C LYS A 378 -6.33 -22.93 -0.87
N ALA A 379 -6.76 -21.99 -1.72
CA ALA A 379 -6.32 -20.60 -1.54
C ALA A 379 -7.01 -19.93 -0.34
N PHE A 380 -8.32 -20.15 -0.18
CA PHE A 380 -9.11 -19.55 0.90
C PHE A 380 -10.03 -20.54 1.61
N GLY A 381 -10.20 -20.43 2.92
CA GLY A 381 -11.32 -20.96 3.67
C GLY A 381 -12.21 -19.82 4.18
N ILE A 382 -13.44 -19.67 3.66
CA ILE A 382 -14.31 -18.55 4.02
C ILE A 382 -15.63 -19.05 4.59
N GLY A 383 -16.01 -18.52 5.76
CA GLY A 383 -17.31 -18.77 6.40
C GLY A 383 -17.33 -20.04 7.27
N TRP A 384 -18.35 -20.89 7.06
CA TRP A 384 -18.81 -22.06 7.82
C TRP A 384 -19.95 -21.84 8.85
N THR A 385 -20.27 -20.61 9.25
CA THR A 385 -21.44 -20.35 10.11
C THR A 385 -22.73 -20.26 9.29
N ASP A 386 -23.87 -20.46 9.94
CA ASP A 386 -25.18 -20.17 9.33
C ASP A 386 -25.47 -18.66 9.25
N ASN A 387 -24.71 -17.82 9.93
CA ASN A 387 -24.90 -16.37 9.94
C ASN A 387 -24.54 -15.75 8.59
N VAL A 388 -25.28 -14.72 8.16
CA VAL A 388 -25.05 -14.03 6.88
C VAL A 388 -24.81 -12.55 7.16
N THR A 389 -23.68 -12.26 7.82
CA THR A 389 -23.33 -10.93 8.34
C THR A 389 -22.00 -10.41 7.80
N ALA A 390 -21.10 -11.31 7.38
CA ALA A 390 -19.76 -10.98 6.92
C ALA A 390 -19.77 -10.09 5.65
N ARG A 391 -18.81 -9.17 5.58
CA ARG A 391 -18.59 -8.27 4.43
C ARG A 391 -17.12 -8.29 4.05
N MET A 392 -16.82 -8.47 2.77
CA MET A 392 -15.42 -8.57 2.33
C MET A 392 -15.18 -8.09 0.91
N THR A 393 -13.96 -7.63 0.68
CA THR A 393 -13.44 -7.21 -0.62
C THR A 393 -12.18 -7.99 -0.94
N ILE A 394 -12.10 -8.57 -2.13
CA ILE A 394 -10.92 -9.31 -2.59
C ILE A 394 -10.57 -8.75 -3.96
N HIS A 395 -9.47 -8.01 -4.09
CA HIS A 395 -9.12 -7.39 -5.35
C HIS A 395 -7.64 -7.34 -5.66
N HIS A 396 -7.32 -7.26 -6.96
CA HIS A 396 -5.95 -7.14 -7.40
C HIS A 396 -5.03 -8.24 -6.85
N ASN A 397 -5.56 -9.43 -6.56
CA ASN A 397 -4.75 -10.57 -6.14
C ASN A 397 -4.44 -11.44 -7.36
N TRP A 398 -3.20 -11.92 -7.44
CA TRP A 398 -2.82 -12.99 -8.35
C TRP A 398 -2.96 -14.32 -7.62
N ILE A 399 -3.99 -15.09 -7.97
CA ILE A 399 -4.27 -16.40 -7.41
C ILE A 399 -3.88 -17.45 -8.45
N HIS A 400 -2.87 -18.27 -8.17
CA HIS A 400 -2.32 -19.14 -9.20
C HIS A 400 -1.79 -20.49 -8.71
N ASP A 401 -1.79 -21.46 -9.63
CA ASP A 401 -1.28 -22.82 -9.39
C ASP A 401 -1.93 -23.44 -8.15
N THR A 402 -3.27 -23.33 -8.11
CA THR A 402 -4.10 -23.84 -7.03
C THR A 402 -5.10 -24.85 -7.54
N ASN A 403 -5.63 -25.67 -6.64
CA ASN A 403 -6.71 -26.57 -7.00
C ASN A 403 -8.07 -25.90 -6.84
N GLN A 404 -8.39 -25.40 -5.65
CA GLN A 404 -9.75 -24.99 -5.29
C GLN A 404 -9.80 -23.84 -4.27
N ARG A 405 -11.03 -23.38 -4.01
CA ARG A 405 -11.38 -22.30 -3.07
C ARG A 405 -10.68 -20.99 -3.41
N ASN A 406 -10.95 -20.47 -4.61
CA ASN A 406 -10.23 -19.31 -5.17
C ASN A 406 -11.04 -18.01 -5.36
N PRO A 407 -11.75 -17.45 -4.36
CA PRO A 407 -12.27 -18.06 -3.14
C PRO A 407 -13.56 -18.89 -3.33
N SER A 408 -13.87 -19.71 -2.32
CA SER A 408 -15.21 -20.26 -2.05
C SER A 408 -15.91 -19.38 -0.99
N ILE A 409 -16.83 -18.52 -1.41
CA ILE A 409 -17.56 -17.56 -0.56
C ILE A 409 -18.78 -18.26 0.07
N ASP A 410 -18.74 -18.57 1.36
CA ASP A 410 -19.84 -19.23 2.07
C ASP A 410 -20.50 -18.33 3.11
N ASN A 411 -21.83 -18.21 3.04
CA ASN A 411 -22.69 -17.37 3.89
C ASN A 411 -22.17 -15.93 4.14
N VAL A 412 -21.57 -15.29 3.15
CA VAL A 412 -21.11 -13.89 3.24
C VAL A 412 -22.21 -12.93 2.79
N ALA A 413 -22.58 -11.97 3.64
CA ALA A 413 -23.64 -11.02 3.32
C ALA A 413 -23.35 -10.22 2.05
N LEU A 414 -22.12 -9.73 1.91
CA LEU A 414 -21.65 -8.92 0.78
C LEU A 414 -20.18 -9.26 0.47
N ALA A 415 -19.94 -9.91 -0.67
CA ALA A 415 -18.60 -10.17 -1.18
C ALA A 415 -18.39 -9.44 -2.50
N HIS A 416 -17.37 -8.58 -2.57
CA HIS A 416 -16.98 -7.88 -3.80
C HIS A 416 -15.60 -8.33 -4.24
N LEU A 417 -15.52 -8.89 -5.45
CA LEU A 417 -14.32 -9.44 -6.04
C LEU A 417 -14.01 -8.68 -7.31
N TYR A 418 -12.88 -7.96 -7.39
CA TYR A 418 -12.59 -7.20 -8.60
C TYR A 418 -11.13 -7.18 -9.01
N ASN A 419 -10.87 -7.10 -10.31
CA ASN A 419 -9.52 -7.06 -10.88
C ASN A 419 -8.56 -8.14 -10.33
N ASN A 420 -9.05 -9.34 -9.99
CA ASN A 420 -8.18 -10.45 -9.62
C ASN A 420 -7.69 -11.17 -10.88
N TYR A 421 -6.48 -11.74 -10.84
CA TYR A 421 -5.97 -12.63 -11.87
C TYR A 421 -5.95 -14.05 -11.34
N MET A 422 -6.73 -14.93 -11.97
CA MET A 422 -6.81 -16.35 -11.66
C MET A 422 -6.12 -17.14 -12.75
N GLN A 423 -5.10 -17.92 -12.38
CA GLN A 423 -4.26 -18.62 -13.33
C GLN A 423 -4.02 -20.08 -12.93
N ASN A 424 -4.10 -21.01 -13.87
CA ASN A 424 -3.75 -22.43 -13.65
C ASN A 424 -4.52 -23.06 -12.47
N ILE A 425 -5.85 -22.98 -12.51
CA ILE A 425 -6.71 -23.49 -11.44
C ILE A 425 -7.39 -24.78 -11.90
N THR A 426 -7.16 -25.89 -11.19
CA THR A 426 -7.57 -27.21 -11.66
C THR A 426 -9.01 -27.61 -11.31
N SER A 427 -9.63 -27.03 -10.27
CA SER A 427 -11.01 -27.34 -9.87
C SER A 427 -12.00 -26.19 -10.13
N TYR A 428 -11.88 -25.08 -9.40
CA TYR A 428 -12.76 -23.92 -9.57
C TYR A 428 -12.14 -22.59 -9.16
N GLY A 429 -12.52 -21.53 -9.88
CA GLY A 429 -12.21 -20.13 -9.55
C GLY A 429 -13.10 -19.59 -8.42
N ASN A 430 -14.03 -18.69 -8.75
CA ASN A 430 -14.94 -18.07 -7.79
C ASN A 430 -16.23 -18.87 -7.59
N LEU A 431 -16.43 -19.35 -6.36
CA LEU A 431 -17.64 -20.08 -5.99
C LEU A 431 -18.45 -19.29 -4.97
N SER A 432 -19.71 -18.98 -5.28
CA SER A 432 -20.67 -18.37 -4.34
C SER A 432 -21.57 -19.45 -3.74
N ARG A 433 -21.53 -19.62 -2.42
CA ARG A 433 -22.21 -20.71 -1.68
C ARG A 433 -23.13 -20.19 -0.60
N GLY A 434 -23.92 -21.09 -0.03
CA GLY A 434 -24.85 -20.78 1.04
C GLY A 434 -25.84 -19.70 0.60
N ARG A 435 -25.93 -18.61 1.36
CA ARG A 435 -26.77 -17.44 1.08
C ARG A 435 -25.96 -16.21 0.67
N SER A 436 -24.76 -16.42 0.13
CA SER A 436 -23.84 -15.33 -0.18
C SER A 436 -24.34 -14.44 -1.31
N LYS A 437 -24.02 -13.15 -1.25
CA LYS A 437 -24.16 -12.23 -2.39
C LYS A 437 -22.77 -11.82 -2.88
N THR A 438 -22.42 -12.28 -4.08
CA THR A 438 -21.08 -12.12 -4.66
C THR A 438 -21.14 -11.29 -5.92
N VAL A 439 -20.35 -10.21 -5.98
CA VAL A 439 -20.19 -9.37 -7.17
C VAL A 439 -18.77 -9.57 -7.71
N ILE A 440 -18.65 -9.89 -9.00
CA ILE A 440 -17.36 -10.04 -9.69
C ILE A 440 -17.21 -8.96 -10.75
N GLU A 441 -16.17 -8.14 -10.69
CA GLU A 441 -15.93 -7.08 -11.68
C GLU A 441 -14.51 -7.14 -12.26
N ASN A 442 -14.38 -7.01 -13.59
CA ASN A 442 -13.11 -6.88 -14.31
C ASN A 442 -11.98 -7.85 -13.89
N SER A 443 -12.30 -9.06 -13.46
CA SER A 443 -11.29 -10.08 -13.14
C SER A 443 -10.85 -10.84 -14.40
N TYR A 444 -9.70 -11.48 -14.36
CA TYR A 444 -9.11 -12.20 -15.49
C TYR A 444 -8.89 -13.66 -15.11
N TYR A 445 -9.37 -14.59 -15.93
CA TYR A 445 -9.28 -16.03 -15.73
C TYR A 445 -8.51 -16.65 -16.89
N ASP A 446 -7.41 -17.35 -16.60
CA ASP A 446 -6.53 -17.99 -17.58
C ASP A 446 -6.20 -19.43 -17.17
N HIS A 447 -6.56 -20.43 -17.98
CA HIS A 447 -6.41 -21.85 -17.59
C HIS A 447 -7.12 -22.18 -16.28
N VAL A 448 -8.38 -21.76 -16.14
CA VAL A 448 -9.20 -22.00 -14.96
C VAL A 448 -10.32 -22.98 -15.29
N ALA A 449 -10.39 -24.10 -14.55
CA ALA A 449 -11.60 -24.90 -14.50
C ALA A 449 -12.68 -24.17 -13.69
N ASN A 450 -13.93 -24.24 -14.13
CA ASN A 450 -15.10 -23.58 -13.52
C ASN A 450 -14.80 -22.14 -13.01
N PRO A 451 -14.51 -21.18 -13.92
CA PRO A 451 -14.14 -19.81 -13.57
C PRO A 451 -15.01 -19.16 -12.51
N TYR A 452 -16.33 -19.24 -12.64
CA TYR A 452 -17.24 -18.73 -11.62
C TYR A 452 -18.61 -19.37 -11.69
N TYR A 453 -19.20 -19.68 -10.53
CA TYR A 453 -20.58 -20.13 -10.45
C TYR A 453 -21.18 -20.02 -9.02
N PRO A 454 -22.51 -19.89 -8.90
CA PRO A 454 -23.22 -20.14 -7.66
C PRO A 454 -23.43 -21.64 -7.44
N ASP A 455 -23.24 -22.12 -6.21
CA ASP A 455 -23.35 -23.54 -5.82
C ASP A 455 -24.82 -23.97 -5.59
N THR A 456 -25.64 -23.04 -5.08
CA THR A 456 -27.04 -23.29 -4.74
C THR A 456 -27.95 -22.20 -5.31
N SER A 457 -29.26 -22.46 -5.33
CA SER A 457 -30.26 -21.45 -5.71
C SER A 457 -30.39 -20.31 -4.69
N ALA A 458 -29.88 -20.47 -3.47
CA ALA A 458 -29.92 -19.45 -2.42
C ALA A 458 -28.73 -18.48 -2.49
N ALA A 459 -27.60 -18.91 -3.05
CA ALA A 459 -26.47 -18.04 -3.33
C ALA A 459 -26.80 -17.14 -4.53
N SER A 460 -26.26 -15.92 -4.54
CA SER A 460 -26.33 -15.00 -5.68
C SER A 460 -24.92 -14.64 -6.15
N LEU A 461 -24.73 -14.61 -7.46
CA LEU A 461 -23.48 -14.20 -8.10
C LEU A 461 -23.78 -13.42 -9.37
N THR A 462 -23.27 -12.19 -9.45
CA THR A 462 -23.27 -11.38 -10.67
C THR A 462 -21.85 -11.11 -11.11
N GLN A 463 -21.65 -10.92 -12.41
CA GLN A 463 -20.34 -10.67 -13.01
C GLN A 463 -20.44 -9.59 -14.09
N SER A 464 -19.50 -8.64 -14.07
CA SER A 464 -19.34 -7.57 -15.08
C SER A 464 -17.88 -7.48 -15.56
N GLY A 465 -17.66 -7.20 -16.86
CA GLY A 465 -16.37 -6.84 -17.46
C GLY A 465 -15.18 -7.81 -17.36
N SER A 466 -15.35 -9.02 -16.80
CA SER A 466 -14.28 -10.01 -16.63
C SER A 466 -13.90 -10.69 -17.96
N VAL A 467 -12.66 -11.14 -18.06
CA VAL A 467 -12.10 -11.84 -19.23
C VAL A 467 -11.80 -13.28 -18.86
N VAL A 468 -12.26 -14.22 -19.68
CA VAL A 468 -12.02 -15.66 -19.51
C VAL A 468 -11.31 -16.19 -20.75
N VAL A 469 -10.10 -16.71 -20.58
CA VAL A 469 -9.26 -17.29 -21.64
C VAL A 469 -8.76 -18.67 -21.24
N ASN A 470 -8.60 -19.57 -22.22
CA ASN A 470 -8.05 -20.92 -22.02
C ASN A 470 -8.72 -21.73 -20.88
N SER A 471 -9.94 -21.39 -20.52
CA SER A 471 -10.64 -21.88 -19.33
C SER A 471 -11.82 -22.77 -19.73
N SER A 472 -12.28 -23.62 -18.83
CA SER A 472 -13.33 -24.61 -19.12
C SER A 472 -14.34 -24.72 -17.98
N GLY A 473 -15.48 -25.37 -18.22
CA GLY A 473 -16.51 -25.56 -17.19
C GLY A 473 -17.39 -24.34 -16.95
N ARG A 474 -17.89 -24.18 -15.73
CA ARG A 474 -18.97 -23.24 -15.39
C ARG A 474 -18.54 -21.77 -15.40
N GLN A 475 -19.35 -20.95 -16.06
CA GLN A 475 -19.34 -19.48 -16.07
C GLN A 475 -20.78 -19.00 -15.89
N GLN A 476 -21.28 -19.13 -14.65
CA GLN A 476 -22.70 -18.99 -14.34
C GLN A 476 -22.94 -17.85 -13.35
N THR A 477 -24.04 -17.13 -13.56
CA THR A 477 -24.52 -16.06 -12.69
C THR A 477 -25.97 -16.31 -12.33
N ASN A 478 -26.43 -15.82 -11.18
CA ASN A 478 -27.84 -15.88 -10.78
C ASN A 478 -28.22 -14.77 -9.81
N GLY A 479 -29.53 -14.59 -9.64
CA GLY A 479 -30.09 -13.72 -8.62
C GLY A 479 -29.76 -12.25 -8.81
N THR A 480 -30.00 -11.48 -7.75
CA THR A 480 -29.63 -10.08 -7.64
C THR A 480 -28.70 -9.91 -6.45
N THR A 481 -27.65 -9.11 -6.62
CA THR A 481 -26.61 -8.90 -5.62
C THR A 481 -26.78 -7.53 -4.97
N PHE A 482 -25.72 -6.74 -4.89
CA PHE A 482 -25.66 -5.40 -4.35
C PHE A 482 -24.75 -4.54 -5.24
N ASP A 483 -24.81 -3.22 -5.06
CA ASP A 483 -23.90 -2.28 -5.71
C ASP A 483 -22.74 -1.96 -4.73
N PRO A 484 -21.51 -2.41 -5.00
CA PRO A 484 -20.37 -2.11 -4.15
C PRO A 484 -20.11 -0.60 -3.99
N GLY A 485 -20.42 0.21 -5.01
CA GLY A 485 -20.18 1.66 -5.01
C GLY A 485 -21.03 2.43 -4.01
N SER A 486 -22.12 1.82 -3.53
CA SER A 486 -22.94 2.36 -2.45
C SER A 486 -22.31 2.23 -1.05
N TYR A 487 -21.23 1.44 -0.90
CA TYR A 487 -20.57 1.17 0.38
C TYR A 487 -19.19 1.82 0.51
N TYR A 488 -18.41 1.87 -0.58
CA TYR A 488 -17.09 2.51 -0.61
C TYR A 488 -16.71 2.90 -2.04
N SER A 489 -15.79 3.85 -2.18
CA SER A 489 -15.23 4.24 -3.49
C SER A 489 -14.15 3.26 -3.94
N TYR A 490 -14.16 2.94 -5.23
CA TYR A 490 -13.15 2.10 -5.88
C TYR A 490 -13.05 2.47 -7.36
N SER A 491 -11.99 2.00 -8.02
CA SER A 491 -11.80 2.13 -9.46
C SER A 491 -11.46 0.76 -10.04
N LEU A 492 -11.97 0.50 -11.24
CA LEU A 492 -11.68 -0.72 -11.97
C LEU A 492 -10.56 -0.47 -12.98
N ASP A 493 -9.51 -1.29 -12.92
CA ASP A 493 -8.61 -1.45 -14.04
C ASP A 493 -9.32 -2.22 -15.16
N ALA A 494 -8.92 -2.01 -16.41
CA ALA A 494 -9.48 -2.81 -17.51
C ALA A 494 -9.04 -4.26 -17.37
N ALA A 495 -9.98 -5.21 -17.42
CA ALA A 495 -9.71 -6.62 -17.15
C ALA A 495 -8.54 -7.17 -17.99
N LYS A 496 -8.44 -6.79 -19.27
CA LYS A 496 -7.35 -7.20 -20.17
C LYS A 496 -5.94 -6.81 -19.70
N ASP A 497 -5.82 -5.76 -18.90
CA ASP A 497 -4.54 -5.22 -18.41
C ASP A 497 -4.15 -5.84 -17.05
N VAL A 498 -5.11 -6.48 -16.36
CA VAL A 498 -4.93 -7.11 -15.05
C VAL A 498 -3.77 -8.11 -15.01
N PRO A 499 -3.57 -9.04 -15.97
CA PRO A 499 -2.45 -9.97 -15.91
C PRO A 499 -1.08 -9.28 -15.90
N GLY A 500 -0.93 -8.20 -16.67
CA GLY A 500 0.32 -7.44 -16.72
C GLY A 500 0.55 -6.66 -15.43
N LEU A 501 -0.51 -6.01 -14.93
CA LEU A 501 -0.48 -5.28 -13.66
C LEU A 501 -0.11 -6.20 -12.50
N LEU A 502 -0.77 -7.34 -12.37
CA LEU A 502 -0.61 -8.18 -11.19
C LEU A 502 0.72 -8.94 -11.19
N LYS A 503 1.19 -9.44 -12.34
CA LYS A 503 2.54 -10.02 -12.43
C LYS A 503 3.66 -9.04 -12.01
N GLN A 504 3.42 -7.74 -12.18
CA GLN A 504 4.39 -6.72 -11.83
C GLN A 504 4.29 -6.27 -10.37
N TYR A 505 3.08 -6.15 -9.83
CA TYR A 505 2.84 -5.36 -8.62
C TYR A 505 2.25 -6.14 -7.45
N THR A 506 1.90 -7.42 -7.60
CA THR A 506 1.45 -8.21 -6.44
C THR A 506 2.62 -8.71 -5.60
N GLY A 507 2.36 -8.87 -4.30
CA GLY A 507 3.35 -9.35 -3.33
C GLY A 507 4.28 -8.25 -2.82
N PRO A 508 5.35 -8.61 -2.10
CA PRO A 508 6.19 -7.63 -1.43
C PRO A 508 6.84 -6.64 -2.40
N GLN A 509 6.90 -5.36 -2.00
CA GLN A 509 7.36 -4.21 -2.76
C GLN A 509 8.57 -3.55 -2.07
N SER A 510 9.54 -2.98 -2.81
CA SER A 510 10.74 -2.35 -2.22
C SER A 510 10.39 -1.18 -1.31
N ASN A 511 9.36 -0.43 -1.68
CA ASN A 511 9.04 0.88 -1.15
C ASN A 511 8.02 0.83 0.00
N ILE A 512 7.51 -0.35 0.35
CA ILE A 512 6.63 -0.55 1.51
C ILE A 512 7.47 -0.93 2.74
N GLY A 513 7.08 -0.43 3.92
CA GLY A 513 7.68 -0.79 5.21
C GLY A 513 9.05 -0.17 5.53
N ARG A 514 9.59 0.71 4.66
CA ARG A 514 10.84 1.43 4.93
C ARG A 514 10.71 2.51 5.99
#